data_AF-A0A1L8E1K8-F1
#
_entry.id   AF-A0A1L8E1K8-F1
#
_cell.length_a   1.000
_cell.length_b   1.000
_cell.length_c   1.000
_cell.angle_alpha   90.00
_cell.angle_beta   90.00
_cell.angle_gamma   90.00
#
_symmetry.space_group_name_H-M   'P 1'
#
loop_
_entity.id
_entity.type
_entity.pdbx_description
1 polymer ?
#
loop_
_entity_poly.entity_id
_entity_poly.type
_entity_poly.pdbx_seq_one_letter_code
_entity_poly.pdbx_strand_id
1 'polypeptide(L)'
;MFRVQHILRETSRKFTTVVAPVKKGDILEVTRRISQGDVDRFTRVIGDKNPIHSSDHPLENRLIPGSLLNGIVSGLVGTQLPGPGSILVSQKMSFPHKCVVDKDINIRLEVADLRKIITVTYECFQEKKIVFKGEANLMYKEI
;
A
#
# COMPACT_ATOMS: atom_id res chain seq x y z
N MET A 1 3.26 -24.09 -21.49
CA MET A 1 2.57 -25.38 -21.24
C MET A 1 2.30 -25.50 -19.73
N PHE A 2 1.17 -24.95 -19.26
CA PHE A 2 0.63 -25.26 -17.93
C PHE A 2 -0.89 -25.33 -18.06
N ARG A 3 -1.43 -26.49 -17.71
CA ARG A 3 -2.85 -26.86 -17.78
C ARG A 3 -3.37 -26.89 -16.35
N VAL A 4 -4.50 -26.24 -16.10
CA VAL A 4 -5.31 -26.49 -14.91
C VAL A 4 -6.76 -26.62 -15.38
N GLN A 5 -7.33 -27.81 -15.16
CA GLN A 5 -8.76 -28.08 -15.37
C GLN A 5 -9.54 -27.71 -14.11
N HIS A 6 -10.73 -27.15 -14.33
CA HIS A 6 -11.75 -26.78 -13.34
C HIS A 6 -12.21 -27.94 -12.46
N ILE A 7 -12.55 -27.66 -11.19
CA ILE A 7 -13.75 -28.19 -10.52
C ILE A 7 -14.34 -27.08 -9.63
N LEU A 8 -15.56 -26.65 -9.95
CA LEU A 8 -16.43 -25.86 -9.06
C LEU A 8 -17.09 -26.81 -8.06
N ARG A 9 -17.02 -26.50 -6.76
CA ARG A 9 -18.06 -26.82 -5.78
C ARG A 9 -18.16 -25.69 -4.77
N GLU A 10 -19.30 -25.02 -4.79
CA GLU A 10 -19.76 -24.12 -3.74
C GLU A 10 -19.86 -24.87 -2.42
N THR A 11 -19.31 -24.30 -1.36
CA THR A 11 -19.76 -24.51 0.01
C THR A 11 -19.23 -23.34 0.82
N SER A 12 -20.17 -22.59 1.43
CA SER A 12 -19.91 -21.51 2.38
C SER A 12 -18.97 -21.98 3.49
N ARG A 13 -17.68 -21.70 3.33
CA ARG A 13 -16.71 -21.73 4.42
C ARG A 13 -16.57 -20.30 4.90
N LYS A 14 -16.99 -20.05 6.15
CA LYS A 14 -16.46 -18.92 6.91
C LYS A 14 -14.94 -19.09 6.89
N PHE A 15 -14.26 -18.29 6.07
CA PHE A 15 -12.81 -18.14 6.16
C PHE A 15 -12.53 -17.41 7.45
N THR A 16 -12.46 -18.14 8.56
CA THR A 16 -11.68 -17.70 9.70
C THR A 16 -10.23 -17.81 9.22
N THR A 17 -9.76 -16.78 8.52
CA THR A 17 -8.34 -16.62 8.25
C THR A 17 -7.69 -16.54 9.62
N VAL A 18 -7.05 -17.63 10.03
CA VAL A 18 -6.17 -17.63 11.20
C VAL A 18 -4.98 -16.79 10.79
N VAL A 19 -5.11 -15.47 10.92
CA VAL A 19 -3.99 -14.55 10.77
C VAL A 19 -3.10 -14.81 11.97
N ALA A 20 -1.86 -15.24 11.71
CA ALA A 20 -0.89 -15.40 12.78
C ALA A 20 -0.80 -14.09 13.57
N PRO A 21 -0.70 -14.13 14.91
CA PRO A 21 -0.67 -12.92 15.71
C PRO A 21 0.55 -12.08 15.33
N VAL A 22 0.30 -10.81 14.99
CA VAL A 22 1.35 -9.83 14.67
C VAL A 22 2.29 -9.65 15.86
N LYS A 23 3.57 -9.43 15.58
CA LYS A 23 4.61 -9.19 16.58
C LYS A 23 5.35 -7.90 16.27
N LYS A 24 5.88 -7.27 17.32
CA LYS A 24 6.85 -6.19 17.17
C LYS A 24 8.07 -6.72 16.40
N GLY A 25 8.53 -5.94 15.41
CA GLY A 25 9.63 -6.29 14.53
C GLY A 25 9.22 -7.10 13.30
N ASP A 26 7.94 -7.46 13.14
CA ASP A 26 7.45 -8.06 11.89
C ASP A 26 7.63 -7.08 10.74
N ILE A 27 8.07 -7.61 9.59
CA ILE A 27 8.38 -6.84 8.38
C ILE A 27 7.56 -7.40 7.21
N LEU A 28 7.06 -6.51 6.37
CA LEU A 28 6.48 -6.83 5.08
C LEU A 28 7.21 -6.05 3.98
N GLU A 29 7.66 -6.76 2.96
CA GLU A 29 8.25 -6.15 1.75
C GLU A 29 7.44 -6.54 0.52
N VAL A 30 7.04 -5.54 -0.27
CA VAL A 30 6.25 -5.72 -1.49
C VAL A 30 6.79 -4.82 -2.59
N THR A 31 6.94 -5.37 -3.79
CA THR A 31 7.23 -4.58 -4.99
C THR A 31 5.94 -4.37 -5.78
N ARG A 32 5.68 -3.14 -6.21
CA ARG A 32 4.56 -2.78 -7.10
C ARG A 32 5.03 -1.90 -8.24
N ARG A 33 4.41 -2.07 -9.41
CA ARG A 33 4.56 -1.17 -10.55
C ARG A 33 3.21 -0.50 -10.82
N ILE A 34 3.20 0.83 -10.84
CA ILE A 34 1.97 1.63 -11.01
C ILE A 34 1.95 2.20 -12.42
N SER A 35 0.91 1.85 -13.18
CA SER A 35 0.74 2.33 -14.55
C SER A 35 0.09 3.72 -14.59
N GLN A 36 0.18 4.40 -15.73
CA GLN A 36 -0.60 5.63 -15.94
C GLN A 36 -2.11 5.39 -15.77
N GLY A 37 -2.63 4.25 -16.23
CA GLY A 37 -4.05 3.93 -16.07
C GLY A 37 -4.49 3.75 -14.61
N ASP A 38 -3.58 3.35 -13.71
CA ASP A 38 -3.85 3.32 -12.27
C ASP A 38 -3.95 4.72 -11.69
N VAL A 39 -3.03 5.62 -12.11
CA VAL A 39 -3.05 7.03 -11.73
C VAL A 39 -4.34 7.68 -12.20
N ASP A 40 -4.73 7.50 -13.47
CA ASP A 40 -5.95 8.09 -14.05
C ASP A 40 -7.22 7.62 -13.35
N ARG A 41 -7.28 6.34 -12.96
CA ARG A 41 -8.39 5.81 -12.17
C ARG A 41 -8.44 6.46 -10.79
N PHE A 42 -7.30 6.54 -10.11
CA PHE A 42 -7.23 7.11 -8.77
C PHE A 42 -7.57 8.60 -8.74
N THR A 43 -6.95 9.40 -9.61
CA THR A 43 -7.16 10.85 -9.67
C THR A 43 -8.61 11.20 -9.99
N ARG A 44 -9.28 10.41 -10.85
CA ARG A 44 -10.71 10.51 -11.10
C ARG A 44 -11.56 10.29 -9.84
N VAL A 45 -11.24 9.28 -9.05
CA VAL A 45 -11.97 8.95 -7.81
C VAL A 45 -11.85 10.07 -6.78
N ILE A 46 -10.67 10.65 -6.62
CA ILE A 46 -10.43 11.69 -5.61
C ILE A 46 -10.66 13.12 -6.13
N GLY A 47 -10.99 13.28 -7.40
CA GLY A 47 -11.21 14.58 -8.04
C GLY A 47 -9.93 15.41 -8.24
N ASP A 48 -8.76 14.79 -8.23
CA ASP A 48 -7.49 15.46 -8.46
C ASP A 48 -7.27 15.71 -9.96
N LYS A 49 -7.30 16.98 -10.35
CA LYS A 49 -7.11 17.42 -11.74
C LYS A 49 -5.77 18.11 -11.95
N ASN A 50 -4.82 17.93 -11.04
CA ASN A 50 -3.50 18.54 -11.18
C ASN A 50 -2.78 17.97 -12.41
N PRO A 51 -2.41 18.81 -13.41
CA PRO A 51 -1.86 18.33 -14.68
C PRO A 51 -0.55 17.57 -14.53
N ILE A 52 0.19 17.73 -13.42
CA ILE A 52 1.44 16.98 -13.17
C ILE A 52 1.27 15.45 -13.19
N HIS A 53 0.03 14.96 -13.08
CA HIS A 53 -0.34 13.55 -13.15
C HIS A 53 -0.80 13.11 -14.56
N SER A 54 -0.90 14.04 -15.52
CA SER A 54 -1.42 13.80 -16.86
C SER A 54 -0.51 12.91 -17.69
N SER A 55 -1.13 12.06 -18.51
CA SER A 55 -0.48 11.28 -19.56
C SER A 55 0.13 12.13 -20.68
N ASP A 56 -0.21 13.43 -20.76
CA ASP A 56 0.31 14.33 -21.80
C ASP A 56 1.81 14.68 -21.58
N HIS A 57 2.32 14.45 -20.38
CA HIS A 57 3.74 14.62 -20.09
C HIS A 57 4.58 13.46 -20.64
N PRO A 58 5.88 13.68 -20.93
CA PRO A 58 6.82 12.58 -21.15
C PRO A 58 6.82 11.59 -19.98
N LEU A 59 7.03 10.30 -20.25
CA LEU A 59 6.84 9.23 -19.26
C LEU A 59 7.62 9.47 -17.96
N GLU A 60 8.85 9.96 -18.07
CA GLU A 60 9.74 10.30 -16.95
C GLU A 60 9.27 11.48 -16.09
N ASN A 61 8.27 12.23 -16.55
CA ASN A 61 7.69 13.38 -15.88
C ASN A 61 6.24 13.14 -15.40
N ARG A 62 5.66 11.97 -15.68
CA ARG A 62 4.32 11.59 -15.21
C ARG A 62 4.40 11.17 -13.74
N LEU A 63 4.04 12.10 -12.85
CA LEU A 63 4.21 11.89 -11.41
C LEU A 63 3.07 11.07 -10.83
N ILE A 64 3.38 10.17 -9.91
CA ILE A 64 2.38 9.48 -9.10
C ILE A 64 1.93 10.43 -7.97
N PRO A 65 0.62 10.61 -7.75
CA PRO A 65 0.12 11.35 -6.59
C PRO A 65 0.64 10.76 -5.27
N GLY A 66 1.16 11.59 -4.37
CA GLY A 66 1.61 11.13 -3.06
C GLY A 66 0.49 10.46 -2.25
N SER A 67 -0.75 10.91 -2.44
CA SER A 67 -1.95 10.31 -1.86
C SER A 67 -2.21 8.89 -2.37
N LEU A 68 -1.82 8.55 -3.61
CA LEU A 68 -1.90 7.18 -4.12
C LEU A 68 -0.89 6.26 -3.39
N LEU A 69 0.34 6.73 -3.16
CA LEU A 69 1.32 5.99 -2.35
C LEU A 69 0.79 5.74 -0.93
N ASN A 70 0.15 6.75 -0.34
CA ASN A 70 -0.50 6.61 0.95
C ASN A 70 -1.64 5.57 0.92
N GLY A 71 -2.48 5.59 -0.11
CA GLY A 71 -3.55 4.60 -0.30
C GLY A 71 -3.02 3.18 -0.44
N ILE A 72 -1.89 2.98 -1.13
CA ILE A 72 -1.23 1.67 -1.25
C ILE A 72 -0.75 1.19 0.12
N VAL A 73 -0.04 2.03 0.88
CA VAL A 73 0.42 1.68 2.24
C VAL A 73 -0.77 1.38 3.15
N SER A 74 -1.83 2.19 3.10
CA SER A 74 -3.06 1.95 3.86
C SER A 74 -3.69 0.59 3.53
N GLY A 75 -3.73 0.22 2.25
CA GLY A 75 -4.21 -1.09 1.81
C GLY A 75 -3.35 -2.24 2.37
N LEU A 76 -2.02 -2.14 2.30
CA LEU A 76 -1.12 -3.14 2.87
C LEU A 76 -1.26 -3.26 4.39
N VAL A 77 -1.38 -2.13 5.08
CA VAL A 77 -1.61 -2.07 6.53
C VAL A 77 -2.92 -2.75 6.92
N GLY A 78 -4.01 -2.44 6.22
CA GLY A 78 -5.33 -2.98 6.51
C GLY A 78 -5.57 -4.42 6.05
N THR A 79 -4.70 -5.00 5.23
CA THR A 79 -4.92 -6.35 4.64
C THR A 79 -3.80 -7.34 4.90
N GLN A 80 -2.58 -6.89 5.20
CA GLN A 80 -1.41 -7.75 5.34
C GLN A 80 -0.68 -7.55 6.67
N LEU A 81 -0.15 -6.35 6.94
CA LEU A 81 0.65 -6.08 8.15
C LEU A 81 0.36 -4.67 8.70
N PRO A 82 -0.38 -4.54 9.83
CA PRO A 82 -0.75 -5.59 10.78
C PRO A 82 -1.90 -6.51 10.32
N GLY A 83 -2.63 -6.12 9.27
CA GLY A 83 -3.66 -6.94 8.65
C GLY A 83 -5.10 -6.54 9.01
N PRO A 84 -6.08 -7.41 8.68
CA PRO A 84 -7.50 -7.14 8.90
C PRO A 84 -7.82 -6.70 10.32
N GLY A 85 -8.75 -5.75 10.45
CA GLY A 85 -9.14 -5.15 11.73
C GLY A 85 -8.37 -3.89 12.07
N SER A 86 -7.30 -3.57 11.34
CA SER A 86 -6.53 -2.33 11.53
C SER A 86 -7.36 -1.08 11.20
N ILE A 87 -7.49 -0.18 12.16
CA ILE A 87 -8.09 1.15 12.02
C ILE A 87 -6.96 2.19 12.14
N LEU A 88 -6.83 3.05 11.13
CA LEU A 88 -5.89 4.16 11.17
C LEU A 88 -6.35 5.25 12.15
N VAL A 89 -5.52 5.55 13.14
CA VAL A 89 -5.77 6.60 14.16
C VAL A 89 -5.08 7.90 13.80
N SER A 90 -3.80 7.82 13.43
CA SER A 90 -3.02 8.99 13.03
C SER A 90 -1.88 8.57 12.11
N GLN A 91 -1.42 9.48 11.27
CA GLN A 91 -0.31 9.22 10.37
C GLN A 91 0.55 10.47 10.21
N LYS A 92 1.87 10.29 10.25
CA LYS A 92 2.85 11.31 9.87
C LYS A 92 3.61 10.80 8.67
N MET A 93 3.76 11.64 7.65
CA MET A 93 4.35 11.21 6.38
C MET A 93 5.12 12.32 5.69
N SER A 94 6.05 11.93 4.82
CA SER A 94 6.86 12.84 4.00
C SER A 94 7.09 12.25 2.61
N PHE A 95 7.33 13.12 1.62
CA PHE A 95 7.56 12.77 0.22
C PHE A 95 8.92 13.30 -0.25
N PRO A 96 10.04 12.64 0.11
CA PRO A 96 11.37 13.23 -0.08
C PRO A 96 11.79 13.36 -1.55
N HIS A 97 11.26 12.52 -2.43
CA HIS A 97 11.55 12.51 -3.86
C HIS A 97 10.30 12.25 -4.69
N LYS A 98 10.33 12.67 -5.95
CA LYS A 98 9.29 12.37 -6.94
C LYS A 98 9.20 10.87 -7.20
N CYS A 99 7.98 10.39 -7.40
CA CYS A 99 7.70 9.03 -7.85
C CYS A 99 7.05 9.09 -9.23
N VAL A 100 7.50 8.26 -10.17
CA VAL A 100 7.03 8.25 -11.56
C VAL A 100 6.36 6.93 -11.91
N VAL A 101 5.43 6.96 -12.85
CA VAL A 101 4.73 5.76 -13.35
C VAL A 101 5.66 4.78 -14.06
N ASP A 102 5.19 3.54 -14.23
CA ASP A 102 5.85 2.46 -14.97
C ASP A 102 7.27 2.15 -14.50
N LYS A 103 7.59 2.43 -13.23
CA LYS A 103 8.78 1.96 -12.54
C LYS A 103 8.42 1.23 -11.25
N ASP A 104 9.27 0.30 -10.85
CA ASP A 104 9.04 -0.48 -9.63
C ASP A 104 9.21 0.39 -8.38
N ILE A 105 8.29 0.19 -7.44
CA ILE A 105 8.27 0.78 -6.12
C ILE A 105 8.39 -0.37 -5.11
N ASN A 106 9.48 -0.36 -4.35
CA ASN A 106 9.68 -1.31 -3.24
C ASN A 106 9.15 -0.68 -1.96
N ILE A 107 8.22 -1.36 -1.31
CA ILE A 107 7.53 -0.87 -0.13
C ILE A 107 7.91 -1.79 1.03
N ARG A 108 8.46 -1.21 2.09
CA ARG A 108 8.78 -1.90 3.33
C ARG A 108 7.93 -1.35 4.45
N LEU A 109 7.22 -2.23 5.16
CA LEU A 109 6.51 -1.93 6.41
C LEU A 109 7.20 -2.64 7.57
N GLU A 110 7.18 -2.04 8.75
CA GLU A 110 7.67 -2.67 9.98
C GLU A 110 6.79 -2.31 11.18
N VAL A 111 6.47 -3.31 12.00
CA VAL A 111 5.75 -3.10 13.27
C VAL A 111 6.74 -2.61 14.33
N ALA A 112 6.85 -1.29 14.47
CA ALA A 112 7.80 -0.64 15.38
C ALA A 112 7.40 -0.75 16.86
N ASP A 113 6.10 -0.71 17.16
CA ASP A 113 5.58 -0.95 18.51
C ASP A 113 4.22 -1.64 18.49
N LEU A 114 3.97 -2.48 19.49
CA LEU A 114 2.76 -3.28 19.61
C LEU A 114 2.26 -3.24 21.06
N ARG A 115 1.49 -2.18 21.38
CA ARG A 115 0.87 -1.97 22.70
C ARG A 115 -0.63 -1.72 22.50
N LYS A 116 -1.21 -0.77 23.25
CA LYS A 116 -2.59 -0.31 23.05
C LYS A 116 -2.79 0.35 21.68
N ILE A 117 -1.75 1.03 21.18
CA ILE A 117 -1.64 1.56 19.83
C ILE A 117 -0.53 0.78 19.14
N ILE A 118 -0.78 0.41 17.89
CA ILE A 118 0.19 -0.28 17.04
C ILE A 118 0.84 0.78 16.16
N THR A 119 2.17 0.83 16.19
CA THR A 119 2.93 1.77 15.37
C THR A 119 3.60 1.01 14.24
N VAL A 120 3.30 1.40 13.00
CA VAL A 120 3.90 0.86 11.79
C VAL A 120 4.70 1.95 11.10
N THR A 121 5.99 1.71 10.90
CA THR A 121 6.82 2.56 10.05
C THR A 121 6.84 2.01 8.64
N TYR A 122 7.01 2.90 7.66
CA TYR A 122 7.05 2.50 6.26
C TYR A 122 7.98 3.37 5.44
N GLU A 123 8.62 2.73 4.47
CA GLU A 123 9.48 3.36 3.48
C GLU A 123 9.18 2.78 2.10
N CYS A 124 9.01 3.67 1.13
CA CYS A 124 8.82 3.34 -0.28
C CYS A 124 10.01 3.86 -1.08
N PHE A 125 10.61 2.98 -1.88
CA PHE A 125 11.79 3.24 -2.67
C PHE A 125 11.47 3.10 -4.16
N GLN A 126 11.92 4.05 -4.96
CA GLN A 126 11.97 3.93 -6.41
C GLN A 126 13.40 4.26 -6.85
N GLU A 127 14.04 3.39 -7.63
CA GLU A 127 15.42 3.56 -8.09
C GLU A 127 16.41 3.93 -6.95
N LYS A 128 16.31 3.23 -5.81
CA LYS A 128 17.13 3.44 -4.59
C LYS A 128 16.91 4.78 -3.86
N LYS A 129 15.93 5.60 -4.25
CA LYS A 129 15.56 6.83 -3.55
C LYS A 129 14.28 6.63 -2.76
N ILE A 130 14.25 7.15 -1.53
CA ILE A 130 13.02 7.18 -0.72
C ILE A 130 12.07 8.22 -1.33
N VAL A 131 10.94 7.76 -1.87
CA VAL A 131 9.91 8.62 -2.47
C VAL A 131 8.76 8.92 -1.50
N PHE A 132 8.52 8.02 -0.54
CA PHE A 132 7.49 8.17 0.48
C PHE A 132 7.92 7.44 1.74
N LYS A 133 7.76 8.07 2.90
CA LYS A 133 8.02 7.42 4.19
C LYS A 133 7.19 8.03 5.30
N GLY A 134 6.99 7.28 6.37
CA GLY A 134 6.30 7.78 7.54
C GLY A 134 6.03 6.73 8.60
N GLU A 135 5.11 7.11 9.48
CA GLU A 135 4.64 6.31 10.61
C GLU A 135 3.12 6.39 10.66
N ALA A 136 2.47 5.25 10.88
CA ALA A 136 1.04 5.10 11.07
C ALA A 136 0.76 4.49 12.46
N ASN A 137 -0.13 5.13 13.21
CA ASN A 137 -0.63 4.61 14.48
C ASN A 137 -2.02 4.02 14.27
N LEU A 138 -2.22 2.81 14.76
CA LEU A 138 -3.37 1.97 14.46
C LEU A 138 -3.99 1.40 15.74
N MET A 139 -5.25 1.02 15.64
CA MET A 139 -5.96 0.21 16.63
C MET A 139 -6.60 -1.00 15.95
N TYR A 140 -6.81 -2.09 16.68
CA TYR A 140 -7.61 -3.20 16.18
C TYR A 140 -9.08 -3.04 16.56
N LYS A 141 -9.96 -3.35 15.61
CA LYS A 141 -11.38 -3.62 15.84
C LYS A 141 -11.66 -5.09 15.57
N GLU A 142 -12.39 -5.73 16.47
CA GLU A 142 -12.89 -7.09 16.27
C GLU A 142 -13.83 -7.13 15.05
N ILE A 143 -13.62 -8.12 14.17
CA ILE A 143 -14.38 -8.35 12.93
C ILE A 143 -15.15 -9.66 13.04
#